data_AF-M4BRY5-F1
#
_entry.id   AF-M4BRY5-F1
#
_cell.length_a   1.000
_cell.length_b   1.000
_cell.length_c   1.000
_cell.angle_alpha   90.00
_cell.angle_beta   90.00
_cell.angle_gamma   90.00
#
_symmetry.space_group_name_H-M   'P 1'
#
loop_
_entity.id
_entity.type
_entity.pdbx_description
1 polymer ?
#
loop_
_entity_poly.entity_id
_entity_poly.type
_entity_poly.pdbx_seq_one_letter_code
_entity_poly.pdbx_strand_id
1 'polypeptide(L)'
;MGSLKQDADTVIKNMKKGYTSNMCTEVNMCPASGDGYSSLELIDGNGTKHWGINDVGGCMPLVNGYTGAFLCDPDSSNSKCLAPLAAGKPGGNVMEPFEYQMDAISANWPVQTAAYTSYLKYQVEWVMGSNGYVRWMLEDVVMFEIPADAVENVPQDAAKSNPKKIMLEEPMYVIFNVALSTSWGTTPPNPGLPCRGDGSDAQNNAICDGFPMYMKIDYIRIYQDLSPSSTMAIGCDPSTHPTKQWIEDHIDEYETEENKVIEVHGGANCKHERDCTVSTSHILTGTCDRNGRCICPSNAWGGPRCTTALTDTSNGAGFGPPVVLATPLSVFIIILFGFVAYKITCQQSRKAKVSAGTTRSRGFIKLQMDDIPMSISAPDDRVA
;
A
#
# COMPACT_ATOMS: atom_id res chain seq x y z
N MET A 1 15.93 22.20 -36.66
CA MET A 1 14.94 22.03 -35.56
C MET A 1 13.54 22.57 -35.91
N GLY A 2 13.13 22.65 -37.19
CA GLY A 2 11.82 23.21 -37.56
C GLY A 2 10.79 22.21 -38.11
N SER A 3 11.17 20.95 -38.38
CA SER A 3 10.32 20.00 -39.11
C SER A 3 9.24 19.33 -38.27
N LEU A 4 9.39 19.33 -36.94
CA LEU A 4 8.43 18.72 -35.99
C LEU A 4 7.62 19.76 -35.21
N LYS A 5 7.90 21.04 -35.42
CA LYS A 5 7.20 22.11 -34.73
C LYS A 5 5.76 22.18 -35.22
N GLN A 6 4.83 22.22 -34.29
CA GLN A 6 3.41 22.27 -34.55
C GLN A 6 2.81 23.62 -34.16
N ASP A 7 1.78 24.01 -34.91
CA ASP A 7 0.88 25.10 -34.57
C ASP A 7 -0.39 24.51 -33.94
N ALA A 8 -0.68 24.93 -32.70
CA ALA A 8 -1.76 24.35 -31.90
C ALA A 8 -3.13 24.51 -32.59
N ASP A 9 -3.42 25.71 -33.09
CA ASP A 9 -4.70 26.02 -33.75
C ASP A 9 -4.91 25.15 -35.00
N THR A 10 -3.84 24.93 -35.77
CA THR A 10 -3.87 24.09 -36.96
C THR A 10 -4.14 22.63 -36.61
N VAL A 11 -3.44 22.06 -35.62
CA VAL A 11 -3.66 20.68 -35.17
C VAL A 11 -5.08 20.51 -34.63
N ILE A 12 -5.51 21.39 -33.72
CA ILE A 12 -6.86 21.34 -33.11
C ILE A 12 -7.94 21.44 -34.20
N LYS A 13 -7.79 22.35 -35.16
CA LYS A 13 -8.73 22.49 -36.28
C LYS A 13 -8.77 21.24 -37.15
N ASN A 14 -7.63 20.59 -37.39
CA ASN A 14 -7.58 19.38 -38.20
C ASN A 14 -8.18 18.17 -37.46
N MET A 15 -7.86 17.98 -36.19
CA MET A 15 -8.44 16.89 -35.38
C MET A 15 -9.96 17.04 -35.21
N LYS A 16 -10.48 18.27 -35.14
CA LYS A 16 -11.94 18.54 -35.15
C LYS A 16 -12.67 18.07 -36.41
N LYS A 17 -11.98 17.90 -37.54
CA LYS A 17 -12.60 17.34 -38.76
C LYS A 17 -12.90 15.83 -38.63
N GLY A 18 -12.38 15.19 -37.58
CA GLY A 18 -12.50 13.76 -37.34
C GLY A 18 -11.32 13.00 -37.91
N TYR A 19 -10.73 12.16 -37.06
CA TYR A 19 -9.67 11.21 -37.42
C TYR A 19 -10.07 9.85 -36.87
N THR A 20 -10.13 8.82 -37.72
CA THR A 20 -10.71 7.51 -37.36
C THR A 20 -9.66 6.48 -36.95
N SER A 21 -8.37 6.78 -37.11
CA SER A 21 -7.29 5.88 -36.73
C SER A 21 -6.79 6.22 -35.33
N ASN A 22 -6.41 5.20 -34.56
CA ASN A 22 -5.78 5.37 -33.25
C ASN A 22 -4.37 5.98 -33.35
N MET A 23 -3.74 5.91 -34.53
CA MET A 23 -2.39 6.41 -34.79
C MET A 23 -2.37 7.43 -35.92
N CYS A 24 -1.64 8.53 -35.74
CA CYS A 24 -1.58 9.67 -36.66
C CYS A 24 -0.18 10.31 -36.66
N THR A 25 0.53 10.40 -37.79
CA THR A 25 1.95 10.82 -37.82
C THR A 25 2.25 12.13 -38.55
N GLU A 26 1.26 12.74 -39.20
CA GLU A 26 1.43 13.95 -40.00
C GLU A 26 1.54 15.22 -39.14
N VAL A 27 2.61 16.00 -39.34
CA VAL A 27 2.84 17.28 -38.64
C VAL A 27 1.72 18.28 -38.97
N ASN A 28 1.22 19.02 -37.97
CA ASN A 28 0.08 19.93 -38.06
C ASN A 28 -1.28 19.28 -38.40
N MET A 29 -1.32 17.98 -38.70
CA MET A 29 -2.57 17.23 -38.83
C MET A 29 -2.89 16.45 -37.56
N CYS A 30 -1.86 15.90 -36.92
CA CYS A 30 -1.96 14.98 -35.80
C CYS A 30 -1.35 15.56 -34.52
N PRO A 31 -1.75 15.07 -33.33
CA PRO A 31 -1.00 15.30 -32.11
C PRO A 31 0.44 14.78 -32.25
N ALA A 32 1.41 15.48 -31.66
CA ALA A 32 2.82 15.10 -31.69
C ALA A 32 3.13 13.77 -31.00
N SER A 33 2.23 13.29 -30.14
CA SER A 33 2.34 11.98 -29.49
C SER A 33 2.13 10.81 -30.45
N GLY A 34 1.59 11.06 -31.64
CA GLY A 34 1.18 10.01 -32.56
C GLY A 34 -0.17 9.38 -32.20
N ASP A 35 -0.74 9.70 -31.04
CA ASP A 35 -2.03 9.20 -30.56
C ASP A 35 -3.17 10.07 -31.10
N GLY A 36 -4.00 9.47 -31.95
CA GLY A 36 -5.16 10.13 -32.55
C GLY A 36 -6.25 10.56 -31.56
N TYR A 37 -6.21 10.08 -30.32
CA TYR A 37 -7.18 10.40 -29.26
C TYR A 37 -6.55 11.17 -28.09
N SER A 38 -5.27 11.55 -28.18
CA SER A 38 -4.64 12.34 -27.13
C SER A 38 -5.31 13.69 -26.94
N SER A 39 -5.34 14.16 -25.68
CA SER A 39 -5.88 15.48 -25.35
C SER A 39 -5.12 16.58 -26.09
N LEU A 40 -5.86 17.59 -26.55
CA LEU A 40 -5.36 18.83 -27.13
C LEU A 40 -5.75 20.06 -26.32
N GLU A 41 -6.21 19.85 -25.08
CA GLU A 41 -6.57 20.92 -24.18
C GLU A 41 -5.32 21.61 -23.61
N LEU A 42 -5.51 22.78 -22.99
CA LEU A 42 -4.45 23.43 -22.25
C LEU A 42 -4.01 22.55 -21.08
N ILE A 43 -2.70 22.46 -20.87
CA ILE A 43 -2.13 21.78 -19.71
C ILE A 43 -2.65 22.50 -18.45
N ASP A 44 -3.31 21.76 -17.56
CA ASP A 44 -3.95 22.26 -16.34
C ASP A 44 -4.95 23.40 -16.58
N GLY A 45 -5.51 23.50 -17.79
CA GLY A 45 -6.48 24.54 -18.16
C GLY A 45 -5.92 25.97 -18.14
N ASN A 46 -4.60 26.16 -18.10
CA ASN A 46 -3.95 27.45 -17.93
C ASN A 46 -2.78 27.67 -18.93
N GLY A 47 -2.37 28.92 -19.10
CA GLY A 47 -1.24 29.29 -19.93
C GLY A 47 -1.49 29.12 -21.43
N THR A 48 -0.45 28.76 -22.17
CA THR A 48 -0.48 28.65 -23.65
C THR A 48 -0.05 27.29 -24.17
N LYS A 49 0.30 26.37 -23.27
CA LYS A 49 0.81 25.04 -23.62
C LYS A 49 -0.35 24.06 -23.68
N HIS A 50 -0.39 23.26 -24.75
CA HIS A 50 -1.43 22.27 -24.95
C HIS A 50 -0.84 20.87 -24.82
N TRP A 51 -1.65 19.93 -24.32
CA TRP A 51 -1.36 18.52 -24.45
C TRP A 51 -1.21 18.12 -25.92
N GLY A 52 -0.35 17.14 -26.20
CA GLY A 52 -0.20 16.60 -27.55
C GLY A 52 0.36 17.56 -28.60
N ILE A 53 0.77 18.80 -28.27
CA ILE A 53 1.31 19.78 -29.23
C ILE A 53 2.82 20.00 -29.04
N ASN A 54 3.59 19.83 -30.10
CA ASN A 54 5.04 20.13 -30.11
C ASN A 54 5.34 21.57 -30.55
N ASP A 55 5.08 22.55 -29.70
CA ASP A 55 5.24 23.96 -30.07
C ASP A 55 6.70 24.45 -30.13
N VAL A 56 7.63 23.65 -29.58
CA VAL A 56 9.08 23.90 -29.64
C VAL A 56 9.75 23.18 -30.82
N GLY A 57 9.15 22.09 -31.33
CA GLY A 57 9.76 21.22 -32.33
C GLY A 57 10.84 20.29 -31.77
N GLY A 58 10.75 19.96 -30.47
CA GLY A 58 11.66 19.06 -29.76
C GLY A 58 11.23 17.60 -29.81
N CYS A 59 11.77 16.77 -28.91
CA CYS A 59 11.26 15.43 -28.67
C CYS A 59 9.89 15.50 -27.97
N MET A 60 9.02 14.54 -28.24
CA MET A 60 7.73 14.36 -27.59
C MET A 60 7.55 12.88 -27.21
N PRO A 61 6.67 12.53 -26.25
CA PRO A 61 6.43 11.15 -25.90
C PRO A 61 5.58 10.55 -27.01
N LEU A 62 6.03 9.46 -27.61
CA LEU A 62 5.31 8.76 -28.67
C LEU A 62 4.52 7.61 -28.07
N VAL A 63 3.26 7.48 -28.46
CA VAL A 63 2.41 6.38 -28.00
C VAL A 63 3.03 5.03 -28.39
N ASN A 64 3.05 4.12 -27.43
CA ASN A 64 3.57 2.76 -27.56
C ASN A 64 2.63 1.78 -26.83
N GLY A 65 1.34 1.89 -27.11
CA GLY A 65 0.34 1.02 -26.50
C GLY A 65 0.40 -0.41 -27.03
N TYR A 66 -0.01 -1.36 -26.19
CA TYR A 66 -0.28 -2.73 -26.60
C TYR A 66 -1.79 -2.90 -26.68
N THR A 67 -2.31 -3.29 -27.84
CA THR A 67 -3.75 -3.43 -28.07
C THR A 67 -4.07 -4.88 -28.43
N GLY A 68 -4.75 -5.57 -27.51
CA GLY A 68 -5.17 -6.95 -27.65
C GLY A 68 -4.03 -7.97 -27.60
N ALA A 69 -2.97 -7.70 -26.84
CA ALA A 69 -1.90 -8.66 -26.63
C ALA A 69 -2.45 -9.90 -25.90
N PHE A 70 -2.21 -11.09 -26.45
CA PHE A 70 -2.65 -12.33 -25.84
C PHE A 70 -1.48 -12.99 -25.10
N LEU A 71 -1.55 -13.00 -23.78
CA LEU A 71 -0.54 -13.61 -22.92
C LEU A 71 -0.96 -15.01 -22.53
N CYS A 72 0.02 -15.90 -22.54
CA CYS A 72 -0.17 -17.30 -22.18
C CYS A 72 0.99 -17.79 -21.34
N ASP A 73 0.72 -18.78 -20.51
CA ASP A 73 1.78 -19.60 -19.92
C ASP A 73 2.55 -20.37 -21.03
N PRO A 74 3.81 -20.78 -20.77
CA PRO A 74 4.65 -21.45 -21.77
C PRO A 74 4.10 -22.78 -22.30
N ASP A 75 3.16 -23.41 -21.60
CA ASP A 75 2.60 -24.71 -21.94
C ASP A 75 1.25 -24.61 -22.64
N SER A 76 0.72 -23.41 -22.83
CA SER A 76 -0.52 -23.18 -23.57
C SER A 76 -0.38 -23.60 -25.04
N SER A 77 -1.37 -24.37 -25.52
CA SER A 77 -1.51 -24.75 -26.93
C SER A 77 -2.44 -23.83 -27.72
N ASN A 78 -2.90 -22.73 -27.12
CA ASN A 78 -3.83 -21.80 -27.76
C ASN A 78 -3.15 -21.07 -28.94
N SER A 79 -3.81 -21.07 -30.08
CA SER A 79 -3.28 -20.50 -31.33
C SER A 79 -3.08 -18.98 -31.29
N LYS A 80 -3.65 -18.28 -30.30
CA LYS A 80 -3.44 -16.85 -30.08
C LYS A 80 -2.14 -16.53 -29.36
N CYS A 81 -1.51 -17.50 -28.71
CA CYS A 81 -0.23 -17.30 -28.02
C CYS A 81 0.88 -17.00 -29.02
N LEU A 82 1.89 -16.22 -28.60
CA LEU A 82 3.05 -15.90 -29.45
C LEU A 82 3.85 -17.16 -29.85
N ALA A 83 3.93 -18.14 -28.94
CA ALA A 83 4.61 -19.40 -29.16
C ALA A 83 3.82 -20.57 -28.55
N PRO A 84 2.74 -21.03 -29.20
CA PRO A 84 1.90 -22.10 -28.69
C PRO A 84 2.67 -23.43 -28.59
N LEU A 85 2.41 -24.20 -27.53
CA LEU A 85 2.96 -25.53 -27.35
C LEU A 85 2.44 -26.46 -28.48
N ALA A 86 3.37 -27.04 -29.22
CA ALA A 86 3.04 -27.93 -30.33
C ALA A 86 2.29 -29.18 -29.85
N ALA A 87 1.30 -29.63 -30.63
CA ALA A 87 0.50 -30.80 -30.32
C ALA A 87 1.36 -32.03 -30.00
N GLY A 88 1.07 -32.67 -28.86
CA GLY A 88 1.78 -33.87 -28.40
C GLY A 88 3.12 -33.61 -27.70
N LYS A 89 3.54 -32.35 -27.53
CA LYS A 89 4.64 -32.03 -26.62
C LYS A 89 4.15 -31.98 -25.16
N PRO A 90 4.86 -32.60 -24.21
CA PRO A 90 4.56 -32.45 -22.80
C PRO A 90 4.91 -31.02 -22.33
N GLY A 91 4.07 -30.45 -21.46
CA GLY A 91 4.34 -29.17 -20.82
C GLY A 91 5.46 -29.26 -19.79
N GLY A 92 6.15 -28.14 -19.55
CA GLY A 92 7.19 -28.00 -18.53
C GLY A 92 6.65 -27.83 -17.10
N ASN A 93 5.37 -27.46 -16.96
CA ASN A 93 4.68 -27.10 -15.71
C ASN A 93 5.50 -26.12 -14.86
N VAL A 94 6.05 -25.09 -15.52
CA VAL A 94 6.94 -24.11 -14.85
C VAL A 94 6.12 -23.12 -14.01
N MET A 95 4.84 -22.96 -14.30
CA MET A 95 3.91 -22.10 -13.59
C MET A 95 2.46 -22.57 -13.78
N GLU A 96 1.55 -21.99 -12.99
CA GLU A 96 0.11 -22.24 -13.14
C GLU A 96 -0.39 -21.81 -14.54
N PRO A 97 -1.27 -22.60 -15.18
CA PRO A 97 -1.78 -22.29 -16.50
C PRO A 97 -2.53 -20.96 -16.53
N PHE A 98 -2.28 -20.14 -17.55
CA PHE A 98 -3.04 -18.91 -17.78
C PHE A 98 -3.12 -18.55 -19.26
N GLU A 99 -4.25 -17.99 -19.66
CA GLU A 99 -4.46 -17.43 -20.99
C GLU A 99 -5.37 -16.21 -20.87
N TYR A 100 -4.87 -15.02 -21.20
CA TYR A 100 -5.69 -13.80 -21.16
C TYR A 100 -5.25 -12.77 -22.19
N GLN A 101 -6.21 -11.94 -22.59
CA GLN A 101 -5.95 -10.78 -23.43
C GLN A 101 -5.75 -9.55 -22.54
N MET A 102 -4.73 -8.76 -22.84
CA MET A 102 -4.44 -7.51 -22.16
C MET A 102 -4.26 -6.36 -23.14
N ASP A 103 -4.59 -5.17 -22.66
CA ASP A 103 -4.22 -3.90 -23.26
C ASP A 103 -3.27 -3.18 -22.30
N ALA A 104 -2.32 -2.41 -22.84
CA ALA A 104 -1.47 -1.54 -22.04
C ALA A 104 -1.37 -0.16 -22.69
N ILE A 105 -1.48 0.87 -21.85
CA ILE A 105 -1.27 2.26 -22.23
C ILE A 105 0.18 2.58 -21.86
N SER A 106 0.98 2.97 -22.85
CA SER A 106 2.35 3.39 -22.61
C SER A 106 2.80 4.41 -23.65
N ALA A 107 3.84 5.16 -23.31
CA ALA A 107 4.49 6.08 -24.22
C ALA A 107 6.01 6.00 -24.04
N ASN A 108 6.74 6.13 -25.14
CA ASN A 108 8.19 6.17 -25.15
C ASN A 108 8.64 7.63 -25.32
N TRP A 109 9.45 8.11 -24.39
CA TRP A 109 10.12 9.40 -24.52
C TRP A 109 11.59 9.20 -24.91
N PRO A 110 12.08 9.83 -26.00
CA PRO A 110 13.50 9.80 -26.34
C PRO A 110 14.35 10.47 -25.25
N VAL A 111 15.18 9.69 -24.57
CA VAL A 111 16.08 10.23 -23.54
C VAL A 111 17.22 11.04 -24.16
N GLN A 112 17.52 12.19 -23.54
CA GLN A 112 18.65 13.03 -23.90
C GLN A 112 19.95 12.52 -23.27
N THR A 113 21.11 12.91 -23.82
CA THR A 113 22.44 12.50 -23.33
C THR A 113 22.65 12.72 -21.83
N ALA A 114 22.01 13.75 -21.25
CA ALA A 114 22.07 14.03 -19.81
C ALA A 114 21.61 12.86 -18.93
N ALA A 115 20.75 11.97 -19.43
CA ALA A 115 20.33 10.76 -18.72
C ALA A 115 21.47 9.77 -18.46
N TYR A 116 22.56 9.86 -19.24
CA TYR A 116 23.74 9.00 -19.13
C TYR A 116 24.95 9.69 -18.48
N THR A 117 24.95 11.02 -18.39
CA THR A 117 26.10 11.81 -17.93
C THR A 117 25.84 12.63 -16.67
N SER A 118 24.60 12.71 -16.20
CA SER A 118 24.19 13.46 -15.02
C SER A 118 23.13 12.71 -14.20
N TYR A 119 22.87 13.19 -12.98
CA TYR A 119 21.62 12.87 -12.29
C TYR A 119 20.48 13.66 -12.92
N LEU A 120 19.34 13.00 -13.11
CA LEU A 120 18.09 13.60 -13.53
C LEU A 120 17.02 13.31 -12.48
N LYS A 121 16.13 14.28 -12.27
CA LYS A 121 14.96 14.14 -11.41
C LYS A 121 13.79 13.57 -12.20
N TYR A 122 13.51 12.29 -11.98
CA TYR A 122 12.29 11.63 -12.47
C TYR A 122 11.20 11.75 -11.40
N GLN A 123 10.00 12.10 -11.84
CA GLN A 123 8.86 12.33 -10.95
C GLN A 123 7.63 11.63 -11.51
N VAL A 124 6.88 10.99 -10.61
CA VAL A 124 5.54 10.48 -10.87
C VAL A 124 4.63 11.12 -9.85
N GLU A 125 3.60 11.80 -10.34
CA GLU A 125 2.48 12.26 -9.53
C GLU A 125 1.30 11.33 -9.77
N TRP A 126 0.70 10.84 -8.70
CA TRP A 126 -0.40 9.88 -8.74
C TRP A 126 -1.53 10.39 -7.87
N VAL A 127 -2.65 10.72 -8.52
CA VAL A 127 -3.88 11.17 -7.88
C VAL A 127 -4.96 10.12 -8.19
N MET A 128 -5.59 9.59 -7.13
CA MET A 128 -6.64 8.56 -7.24
C MET A 128 -8.02 9.17 -7.50
N GLY A 129 -9.01 8.32 -7.78
CA GLY A 129 -10.40 8.71 -8.02
C GLY A 129 -10.69 9.09 -9.46
N SER A 130 -11.98 9.24 -9.78
CA SER A 130 -12.48 9.55 -11.13
C SER A 130 -12.01 10.88 -11.73
N ASN A 131 -11.48 11.79 -10.90
CA ASN A 131 -10.88 13.05 -11.34
C ASN A 131 -9.35 13.06 -11.22
N GLY A 132 -8.77 11.90 -10.90
CA GLY A 132 -7.34 11.70 -10.72
C GLY A 132 -6.58 11.50 -12.03
N TYR A 133 -5.30 11.21 -11.91
CA TYR A 133 -4.38 10.96 -13.02
C TYR A 133 -3.08 10.32 -12.53
N VAL A 134 -2.33 9.70 -13.45
CA VAL A 134 -0.90 9.43 -13.27
C VAL A 134 -0.13 10.29 -14.25
N ARG A 135 0.79 11.11 -13.74
CA ARG A 135 1.57 12.09 -14.50
C ARG A 135 3.06 11.84 -14.32
N TRP A 136 3.77 11.69 -15.43
CA TRP A 136 5.22 11.56 -15.49
C TRP A 136 5.86 12.89 -15.82
N MET A 137 6.89 13.24 -15.06
CA MET A 137 7.65 14.46 -15.20
C MET A 137 9.15 14.17 -15.19
N LEU A 138 9.90 14.98 -15.92
CA LEU A 138 11.35 15.01 -15.91
C LEU A 138 11.81 16.43 -15.66
N GLU A 139 12.58 16.65 -14.60
CA GLU A 139 13.04 17.99 -14.18
C GLU A 139 11.90 19.01 -14.05
N ASP A 140 10.81 18.62 -13.35
CA ASP A 140 9.57 19.41 -13.20
C ASP A 140 8.83 19.74 -14.50
N VAL A 141 9.24 19.15 -15.64
CA VAL A 141 8.53 19.29 -16.91
C VAL A 141 7.63 18.08 -17.12
N VAL A 142 6.34 18.34 -17.29
CA VAL A 142 5.33 17.31 -17.60
C VAL A 142 5.61 16.70 -18.97
N MET A 143 5.71 15.37 -19.02
CA MET A 143 5.96 14.63 -20.24
C MET A 143 4.71 13.89 -20.71
N PHE A 144 4.07 13.14 -19.82
CA PHE A 144 2.98 12.24 -20.15
C PHE A 144 2.00 12.15 -18.99
N GLU A 145 0.72 12.02 -19.29
CA GLU A 145 -0.34 11.87 -18.31
C GLU A 145 -1.39 10.88 -18.80
N ILE A 146 -1.86 10.05 -17.87
CA ILE A 146 -3.05 9.23 -18.04
C ILE A 146 -4.09 9.75 -17.05
N PRO A 147 -5.09 10.54 -17.49
CA PRO A 147 -6.18 10.94 -16.62
C PRO A 147 -7.13 9.76 -16.37
N ALA A 148 -7.77 9.73 -15.19
CA ALA A 148 -8.77 8.72 -14.84
C ALA A 148 -9.88 8.62 -15.89
N ASP A 149 -10.29 9.76 -16.47
CA ASP A 149 -11.27 9.82 -17.56
C ASP A 149 -10.92 8.93 -18.77
N ALA A 150 -9.62 8.84 -19.13
CA ALA A 150 -9.18 7.99 -20.24
C ALA A 150 -9.32 6.49 -19.95
N VAL A 151 -9.43 6.10 -18.68
CA VAL A 151 -9.59 4.71 -18.22
C VAL A 151 -11.07 4.40 -17.94
N GLU A 152 -11.79 5.34 -17.32
CA GLU A 152 -13.16 5.14 -16.86
C GLU A 152 -14.20 5.40 -17.96
N ASN A 153 -13.91 6.32 -18.87
CA ASN A 153 -14.84 6.78 -19.92
C ASN A 153 -14.33 6.38 -21.32
N VAL A 154 -14.06 5.09 -21.48
CA VAL A 154 -13.72 4.52 -22.79
C VAL A 154 -14.86 4.67 -23.79
N PRO A 155 -14.57 4.82 -25.10
CA PRO A 155 -15.57 4.80 -26.15
C PRO A 155 -16.49 3.57 -26.03
N GLN A 156 -17.79 3.78 -26.27
CA GLN A 156 -18.81 2.74 -26.13
C GLN A 156 -19.41 2.41 -27.50
N ASP A 157 -19.73 1.14 -27.73
CA ASP A 157 -20.61 0.75 -28.81
C ASP A 157 -22.08 1.16 -28.50
N ALA A 158 -22.99 0.93 -29.45
CA ALA A 158 -24.40 1.26 -29.26
C ALA A 158 -25.05 0.50 -28.08
N ALA A 159 -24.51 -0.66 -27.71
CA ALA A 159 -24.98 -1.49 -26.60
C ALA A 159 -24.34 -1.12 -25.25
N LYS A 160 -23.34 -0.22 -25.26
CA LYS A 160 -22.49 0.10 -24.11
C LYS A 160 -21.82 -1.14 -23.50
N SER A 161 -21.30 -2.01 -24.36
CA SER A 161 -20.74 -3.30 -23.96
C SER A 161 -19.34 -3.22 -23.35
N ASN A 162 -18.61 -2.11 -23.53
CA ASN A 162 -17.26 -1.99 -22.99
C ASN A 162 -17.34 -1.79 -21.47
N PRO A 163 -16.65 -2.64 -20.67
CA PRO A 163 -16.68 -2.52 -19.23
C PRO A 163 -16.03 -1.21 -18.79
N LYS A 164 -16.64 -0.56 -17.80
CA LYS A 164 -15.98 0.53 -17.09
C LYS A 164 -14.88 -0.05 -16.21
N LYS A 165 -13.68 0.49 -16.36
CA LYS A 165 -12.55 0.22 -15.48
C LYS A 165 -12.52 1.30 -14.39
N ILE A 166 -11.80 1.04 -13.31
CA ILE A 166 -11.50 2.04 -12.29
C ILE A 166 -10.10 2.58 -12.54
N MET A 167 -9.84 3.80 -12.08
CA MET A 167 -8.47 4.30 -11.98
C MET A 167 -7.63 3.38 -11.06
N LEU A 168 -6.31 3.36 -11.26
CA LEU A 168 -5.44 2.56 -10.40
C LEU A 168 -5.40 3.20 -8.99
N GLU A 169 -5.97 2.51 -8.02
CA GLU A 169 -6.06 2.96 -6.61
C GLU A 169 -5.46 1.96 -5.61
N GLU A 170 -5.02 0.80 -6.11
CA GLU A 170 -4.41 -0.23 -5.28
C GLU A 170 -3.04 0.21 -4.74
N PRO A 171 -2.71 -0.13 -3.48
CA PRO A 171 -1.39 0.12 -2.94
C PRO A 171 -0.30 -0.53 -3.79
N MET A 172 0.71 0.25 -4.17
CA MET A 172 1.83 -0.23 -4.97
C MET A 172 3.17 -0.07 -4.25
N TYR A 173 4.17 -0.77 -4.77
CA TYR A 173 5.57 -0.63 -4.39
C TYR A 173 6.38 -0.07 -5.56
N VAL A 174 7.52 0.54 -5.26
CA VAL A 174 8.43 1.10 -6.28
C VAL A 174 9.64 0.19 -6.42
N ILE A 175 9.90 -0.27 -7.64
CA ILE A 175 11.09 -1.05 -7.99
C ILE A 175 12.04 -0.16 -8.78
N PHE A 176 13.32 -0.19 -8.40
CA PHE A 176 14.40 0.32 -9.24
C PHE A 176 15.34 -0.83 -9.57
N ASN A 177 15.41 -1.21 -10.84
CA ASN A 177 16.29 -2.25 -11.33
C ASN A 177 16.89 -1.88 -12.69
N VAL A 178 17.94 -2.60 -13.07
CA VAL A 178 18.46 -2.60 -14.45
C VAL A 178 18.09 -3.95 -15.05
N ALA A 179 17.34 -3.93 -16.14
CA ALA A 179 16.99 -5.11 -16.91
C ALA A 179 17.69 -5.08 -18.28
N LEU A 180 18.07 -6.25 -18.78
CA LEU A 180 18.56 -6.44 -20.14
C LEU A 180 17.59 -7.39 -20.83
N SER A 181 16.99 -6.96 -21.94
CA SER A 181 16.05 -7.79 -22.70
C SER A 181 16.29 -7.68 -24.19
N THR A 182 16.43 -8.83 -24.84
CA THR A 182 16.52 -8.93 -26.30
C THR A 182 15.23 -8.55 -26.99
N SER A 183 14.08 -8.76 -26.33
CA SER A 183 12.78 -8.36 -26.87
C SER A 183 12.63 -6.84 -26.97
N TRP A 184 13.39 -6.09 -26.17
CA TRP A 184 13.46 -4.63 -26.19
C TRP A 184 14.68 -4.11 -26.99
N GLY A 185 15.30 -4.97 -27.80
CA GLY A 185 16.38 -4.58 -28.71
C GLY A 185 17.74 -4.35 -28.05
N THR A 186 17.97 -4.88 -26.85
CA THR A 186 19.27 -4.77 -26.19
C THR A 186 20.27 -5.72 -26.84
N THR A 187 21.29 -5.17 -27.53
CA THR A 187 22.42 -5.94 -28.09
C THR A 187 23.73 -5.20 -27.79
N PRO A 188 24.70 -5.84 -27.12
CA PRO A 188 24.63 -7.09 -26.32
C PRO A 188 23.70 -6.95 -25.10
N PRO A 189 23.09 -8.03 -24.57
CA PRO A 189 23.61 -9.40 -24.58
C PRO A 189 23.07 -10.30 -25.69
N ASN A 190 23.90 -11.27 -26.10
CA ASN A 190 23.51 -12.40 -26.92
C ASN A 190 23.01 -13.53 -26.00
N PRO A 191 21.71 -13.88 -25.96
CA PRO A 191 21.22 -14.94 -25.06
C PRO A 191 21.97 -16.24 -25.27
N GLY A 192 22.54 -16.79 -24.20
CA GLY A 192 23.31 -18.03 -24.24
C GLY A 192 24.71 -17.90 -24.87
N LEU A 193 25.17 -16.70 -25.21
CA LEU A 193 26.49 -16.45 -25.78
C LEU A 193 27.25 -15.38 -24.96
N PRO A 194 28.59 -15.34 -25.04
CA PRO A 194 29.37 -14.25 -24.45
C PRO A 194 28.91 -12.89 -24.98
N CYS A 195 29.04 -11.84 -24.16
CA CYS A 195 28.68 -10.47 -24.53
C CYS A 195 29.26 -10.06 -25.91
N ARG A 196 30.54 -10.38 -26.16
CA ARG A 196 31.25 -10.03 -27.40
C ARG A 196 30.88 -10.90 -28.62
N GLY A 197 30.07 -11.95 -28.45
CA GLY A 197 29.86 -12.94 -29.50
C GLY A 197 31.19 -13.57 -29.93
N ASP A 198 31.52 -13.47 -31.22
CA ASP A 198 32.80 -13.91 -31.79
C ASP A 198 33.91 -12.84 -31.73
N GLY A 199 33.61 -11.64 -31.23
CA GLY A 199 34.55 -10.53 -31.09
C GLY A 199 34.84 -9.74 -32.37
N SER A 200 34.15 -10.01 -33.48
CA SER A 200 34.37 -9.31 -34.75
C SER A 200 33.66 -7.94 -34.84
N ASP A 201 32.62 -7.73 -34.03
CA ASP A 201 31.83 -6.50 -34.02
C ASP A 201 32.42 -5.47 -33.04
N ALA A 202 32.93 -4.37 -33.59
CA ALA A 202 33.57 -3.30 -32.81
C ALA A 202 32.59 -2.58 -31.86
N GLN A 203 31.31 -2.46 -32.22
CA GLN A 203 30.31 -1.80 -31.39
C GLN A 203 29.94 -2.69 -30.20
N ASN A 204 29.73 -3.98 -30.43
CA ASN A 204 29.50 -4.95 -29.35
C ASN A 204 30.68 -5.00 -28.40
N ASN A 205 31.91 -5.03 -28.94
CA ASN A 205 33.12 -5.02 -28.13
C ASN A 205 33.19 -3.78 -27.22
N ALA A 206 32.92 -2.59 -27.75
CA ALA A 206 32.92 -1.35 -26.98
C ALA A 206 31.85 -1.34 -25.86
N ILE A 207 30.65 -1.87 -26.13
CA ILE A 207 29.61 -2.00 -25.09
C ILE A 207 30.06 -3.00 -24.01
N CYS A 208 30.63 -4.14 -24.41
CA CYS A 208 31.14 -5.14 -23.47
C CYS A 208 32.33 -4.66 -22.64
N ASP A 209 33.16 -3.76 -23.16
CA ASP A 209 34.24 -3.10 -22.43
C ASP A 209 33.72 -2.15 -21.35
N GLY A 210 32.47 -1.70 -21.45
CA GLY A 210 31.82 -0.83 -20.48
C GLY A 210 31.30 -1.51 -19.21
N PHE A 211 31.33 -2.85 -19.13
CA PHE A 211 30.87 -3.58 -17.94
C PHE A 211 31.95 -3.64 -16.83
N PRO A 212 31.55 -3.61 -15.54
CA PRO A 212 30.18 -3.45 -15.05
C PRO A 212 29.66 -2.02 -15.17
N MET A 213 28.40 -1.86 -15.58
CA MET A 213 27.69 -0.59 -15.60
C MET A 213 26.85 -0.43 -14.31
N TYR A 214 26.63 0.81 -13.90
CA TYR A 214 25.95 1.13 -12.64
C TYR A 214 24.78 2.08 -12.86
N MET A 215 23.59 1.71 -12.36
CA MET A 215 22.51 2.64 -12.13
C MET A 215 22.72 3.32 -10.78
N LYS A 216 22.86 4.65 -10.79
CA LYS A 216 23.11 5.44 -9.58
C LYS A 216 21.84 6.17 -9.16
N ILE A 217 21.43 5.99 -7.92
CA ILE A 217 20.29 6.67 -7.31
C ILE A 217 20.84 7.50 -6.16
N ASP A 218 20.73 8.82 -6.26
CA ASP A 218 21.15 9.74 -5.20
C ASP A 218 20.15 9.71 -4.03
N TYR A 219 18.87 9.90 -4.34
CA TYR A 219 17.80 9.82 -3.36
C TYR A 219 16.47 9.41 -3.99
N ILE A 220 15.57 8.96 -3.11
CA ILE A 220 14.15 8.76 -3.41
C ILE A 220 13.37 9.61 -2.40
N ARG A 221 12.36 10.34 -2.87
CA ARG A 221 11.44 11.10 -2.01
C ARG A 221 10.01 10.73 -2.36
N ILE A 222 9.23 10.46 -1.33
CA ILE A 222 7.80 10.20 -1.43
C ILE A 222 7.10 11.32 -0.67
N TYR A 223 6.14 11.95 -1.33
CA TYR A 223 5.37 13.07 -0.78
C TYR A 223 3.92 12.65 -0.62
N GLN A 224 3.25 13.25 0.36
CA GLN A 224 1.83 13.03 0.62
C GLN A 224 1.17 14.41 0.78
N ASP A 225 0.01 14.59 0.15
CA ASP A 225 -0.81 15.77 0.38
C ASP A 225 -1.50 15.64 1.75
N LEU A 226 -1.20 16.60 2.63
CA LEU A 226 -1.76 16.70 3.98
C LEU A 226 -2.90 17.73 4.04
N SER A 227 -3.35 18.25 2.91
CA SER A 227 -4.49 19.17 2.86
C SER A 227 -5.74 18.49 3.45
N PRO A 228 -6.65 19.26 4.09
CA PRO A 228 -7.89 18.69 4.65
C PRO A 228 -8.79 18.02 3.60
N SER A 229 -8.60 18.33 2.32
CA SER A 229 -9.30 17.77 1.18
C SER A 229 -8.61 16.56 0.55
N SER A 230 -7.42 16.18 1.05
CA SER A 230 -6.65 15.07 0.50
C SER A 230 -7.39 13.75 0.69
N THR A 231 -7.44 12.96 -0.39
CA THR A 231 -7.94 11.58 -0.37
C THR A 231 -6.81 10.56 -0.16
N MET A 232 -5.57 11.02 0.01
CA MET A 232 -4.43 10.13 0.21
C MET A 232 -4.52 9.40 1.55
N ALA A 233 -4.30 8.10 1.51
CA ALA A 233 -4.20 7.27 2.71
C ALA A 233 -2.73 6.92 3.01
N ILE A 234 -2.43 6.72 4.29
CA ILE A 234 -1.09 6.33 4.76
C ILE A 234 -1.16 4.91 5.30
N GLY A 235 -0.26 4.05 4.83
CA GLY A 235 -0.12 2.67 5.28
C GLY A 235 -0.41 1.67 4.18
N CYS A 236 -0.16 0.39 4.46
CA CYS A 236 -0.36 -0.67 3.48
C CYS A 236 -1.81 -1.15 3.43
N ASP A 237 -2.59 -0.96 4.50
CA ASP A 237 -3.97 -1.46 4.66
C ASP A 237 -4.96 -0.32 4.98
N PRO A 238 -5.15 0.64 4.05
CA PRO A 238 -6.08 1.74 4.25
C PRO A 238 -7.54 1.23 4.22
N SER A 239 -8.44 1.85 4.98
CA SER A 239 -9.85 1.41 5.03
C SER A 239 -10.59 1.50 3.69
N THR A 240 -10.11 2.35 2.78
CA THR A 240 -10.65 2.46 1.41
C THR A 240 -10.19 1.33 0.50
N HIS A 241 -9.03 0.72 0.79
CA HIS A 241 -8.43 -0.37 0.02
C HIS A 241 -7.79 -1.38 0.99
N PRO A 242 -8.61 -2.19 1.69
CA PRO A 242 -8.10 -3.14 2.67
C PRO A 242 -7.30 -4.24 1.96
N THR A 243 -5.99 -4.24 2.14
CA THR A 243 -5.08 -5.21 1.50
C THR A 243 -4.67 -6.32 2.45
N LYS A 244 -4.73 -6.08 3.77
CA LYS A 244 -4.22 -7.04 4.75
C LYS A 244 -4.96 -8.37 4.64
N GLN A 245 -6.29 -8.32 4.67
CA GLN A 245 -7.11 -9.52 4.55
C GLN A 245 -6.90 -10.21 3.20
N TRP A 246 -6.77 -9.44 2.12
CA TRP A 246 -6.50 -10.00 0.80
C TRP A 246 -5.19 -10.79 0.78
N ILE A 247 -4.10 -10.22 1.29
CA ILE A 247 -2.79 -10.88 1.38
C ILE A 247 -2.86 -12.12 2.28
N GLU A 248 -3.57 -12.05 3.40
CA GLU A 248 -3.75 -13.19 4.31
C GLU A 248 -4.55 -14.33 3.64
N ASP A 249 -5.57 -14.00 2.85
CA ASP A 249 -6.41 -14.97 2.14
C ASP A 249 -5.73 -15.55 0.88
N HIS A 250 -4.69 -14.90 0.35
CA HIS A 250 -3.95 -15.27 -0.87
C HIS A 250 -2.44 -15.43 -0.60
N ILE A 251 -2.06 -15.92 0.59
CA ILE A 251 -0.68 -15.89 1.07
C ILE A 251 0.31 -16.58 0.12
N ASP A 252 -0.14 -17.60 -0.61
CA ASP A 252 0.61 -18.33 -1.62
C ASP A 252 1.05 -17.47 -2.81
N GLU A 253 0.38 -16.35 -3.08
CA GLU A 253 0.80 -15.35 -4.07
C GLU A 253 1.88 -14.40 -3.55
N TYR A 254 2.00 -14.26 -2.23
CA TYR A 254 2.86 -13.27 -1.56
C TYR A 254 4.07 -13.90 -0.86
N GLU A 255 4.20 -15.23 -0.90
CA GLU A 255 5.33 -15.94 -0.30
C GLU A 255 5.82 -17.11 -1.15
N THR A 256 7.10 -17.44 -1.02
CA THR A 256 7.67 -18.69 -1.58
C THR A 256 8.23 -19.57 -0.48
N GLU A 257 8.72 -20.76 -0.82
CA GLU A 257 9.43 -21.61 0.15
C GLU A 257 10.69 -20.92 0.71
N GLU A 258 11.37 -20.13 -0.13
CA GLU A 258 12.59 -19.40 0.22
C GLU A 258 12.33 -18.01 0.83
N ASN A 259 11.15 -17.44 0.59
CA ASN A 259 10.77 -16.10 1.05
C ASN A 259 9.38 -16.11 1.68
N LYS A 260 9.31 -16.64 2.90
CA LYS A 260 8.07 -16.70 3.69
C LYS A 260 7.68 -15.34 4.24
N VAL A 261 6.37 -15.08 4.33
CA VAL A 261 5.88 -13.92 5.09
C VAL A 261 6.23 -14.16 6.55
N ILE A 262 7.00 -13.23 7.12
CA ILE A 262 7.42 -13.29 8.50
C ILE A 262 6.79 -12.17 9.30
N GLU A 263 6.48 -12.49 10.54
CA GLU A 263 6.07 -11.48 11.50
C GLU A 263 7.28 -10.64 11.92
N VAL A 264 7.20 -9.32 11.67
CA VAL A 264 8.28 -8.40 12.02
C VAL A 264 8.20 -8.04 13.49
N HIS A 265 9.29 -8.18 14.25
CA HIS A 265 9.39 -7.73 15.65
C HIS A 265 10.39 -6.58 15.80
N GLY A 266 9.91 -5.35 15.61
CA GLY A 266 10.74 -4.14 15.75
C GLY A 266 11.61 -3.86 14.52
N GLY A 267 12.62 -2.99 14.68
CA GLY A 267 13.58 -2.61 13.64
C GLY A 267 13.26 -1.32 12.89
N ALA A 268 12.11 -0.68 13.11
CA ALA A 268 11.86 0.67 12.59
C ALA A 268 12.83 1.69 13.18
N ASN A 269 13.14 2.73 12.40
CA ASN A 269 13.90 3.87 12.91
C ASN A 269 13.08 4.64 13.96
N CYS A 270 13.74 5.01 15.05
CA CYS A 270 13.17 5.77 16.16
C CYS A 270 14.17 6.77 16.73
N LYS A 271 13.64 7.82 17.35
CA LYS A 271 14.38 8.79 18.16
C LYS A 271 13.97 8.71 19.63
N HIS A 272 12.73 8.35 19.89
CA HIS A 272 12.15 8.27 21.22
C HIS A 272 11.34 6.98 21.39
N GLU A 273 11.18 6.54 22.62
CA GLU A 273 10.34 5.39 23.00
C GLU A 273 8.92 5.48 22.42
N ARG A 274 8.39 6.70 22.29
CA ARG A 274 7.07 6.97 21.73
C ARG A 274 6.92 6.59 20.25
N ASP A 275 8.03 6.53 19.51
CA ASP A 275 8.05 6.12 18.11
C ASP A 275 7.80 4.60 17.96
N CYS A 276 7.97 3.85 19.04
CA CYS A 276 7.89 2.40 19.12
C CYS A 276 6.73 1.93 20.01
N THR A 277 5.81 2.82 20.40
CA THR A 277 4.71 2.45 21.30
C THR A 277 3.38 2.95 20.74
N VAL A 278 2.30 2.21 21.02
CA VAL A 278 0.95 2.68 20.66
C VAL A 278 0.64 3.98 21.41
N SER A 279 0.15 4.99 20.69
CA SER A 279 -0.01 6.37 21.19
C SER A 279 -1.09 6.53 22.28
N THR A 280 -1.92 5.51 22.47
CA THR A 280 -3.15 5.57 23.28
C THR A 280 -3.04 4.86 24.64
N SER A 281 -1.88 4.28 25.00
CA SER A 281 -1.77 3.47 26.21
C SER A 281 -0.68 3.95 27.18
N HIS A 282 -0.91 3.74 28.48
CA HIS A 282 0.13 3.85 29.53
C HIS A 282 1.11 2.66 29.50
N ILE A 283 1.02 1.81 28.49
CA ILE A 283 1.77 0.57 28.35
C ILE A 283 2.81 0.79 27.25
N LEU A 284 4.06 0.51 27.59
CA LEU A 284 5.15 0.59 26.63
C LEU A 284 5.17 -0.71 25.81
N THR A 285 4.78 -0.63 24.54
CA THR A 285 4.71 -1.81 23.64
C THR A 285 6.02 -2.05 22.90
N GLY A 286 6.86 -1.02 22.78
CA GLY A 286 8.19 -1.08 22.20
C GLY A 286 9.12 -0.04 22.80
N THR A 287 10.42 -0.29 22.72
CA THR A 287 11.46 0.66 23.12
C THR A 287 12.38 1.09 21.98
N CYS A 288 12.90 2.30 22.02
CA CYS A 288 13.91 2.79 21.09
C CYS A 288 15.32 2.52 21.62
N ASP A 289 16.07 1.67 20.92
CA ASP A 289 17.43 1.31 21.30
C ASP A 289 18.44 2.44 21.01
N ARG A 290 19.68 2.23 21.46
CA ARG A 290 20.77 3.21 21.27
C ARG A 290 21.18 3.40 19.81
N ASN A 291 20.83 2.46 18.93
CA ASN A 291 21.08 2.54 17.50
C ASN A 291 19.92 3.23 16.75
N GLY A 292 18.92 3.73 17.48
CA GLY A 292 17.73 4.34 16.90
C GLY A 292 16.80 3.32 16.24
N ARG A 293 16.69 2.11 16.81
CA ARG A 293 15.83 1.02 16.32
C ARG A 293 14.80 0.60 17.37
N CYS A 294 13.57 0.36 16.93
CA CYS A 294 12.53 -0.16 17.81
C CYS A 294 12.80 -1.62 18.20
N ILE A 295 12.57 -1.96 19.46
CA ILE A 295 12.65 -3.31 20.03
C ILE A 295 11.33 -3.61 20.73
N CYS A 296 10.72 -4.77 20.45
CA CYS A 296 9.49 -5.19 21.10
C CYS A 296 9.83 -6.03 22.35
N PRO A 297 9.56 -5.57 23.58
CA PRO A 297 9.96 -6.26 24.80
C PRO A 297 9.19 -7.57 25.05
N SER A 298 8.05 -7.73 24.40
CA SER A 298 7.14 -8.86 24.58
C SER A 298 6.65 -9.39 23.24
N ASN A 299 6.40 -10.69 23.17
CA ASN A 299 5.79 -11.35 22.01
C ASN A 299 4.29 -11.08 21.86
N ALA A 300 3.70 -10.22 22.70
CA ALA A 300 2.32 -9.76 22.53
C ALA A 300 2.22 -8.65 21.47
N TRP A 301 3.36 -8.04 21.12
CA TRP A 301 3.44 -6.92 20.19
C TRP A 301 4.50 -7.16 19.12
N GLY A 302 4.15 -6.80 17.88
CA GLY A 302 5.01 -6.89 16.71
C GLY A 302 4.76 -5.73 15.76
N GLY A 303 5.10 -5.95 14.51
CA GLY A 303 5.33 -4.89 13.54
C GLY A 303 6.67 -4.18 13.76
N PRO A 304 7.12 -3.38 12.76
CA PRO A 304 8.42 -2.73 12.81
C PRO A 304 8.53 -1.68 13.92
N ARG A 305 7.40 -1.14 14.40
CA ARG A 305 7.30 -0.19 15.52
C ARG A 305 6.70 -0.80 16.80
N CYS A 306 6.49 -2.11 16.89
CA CYS A 306 5.87 -2.75 18.07
C CYS A 306 4.47 -2.22 18.39
N THR A 307 3.72 -1.81 17.37
CA THR A 307 2.37 -1.25 17.50
C THR A 307 1.27 -2.21 17.04
N THR A 308 1.65 -3.37 16.51
CA THR A 308 0.71 -4.39 16.04
C THR A 308 0.52 -5.42 17.14
N ALA A 309 -0.73 -5.65 17.56
CA ALA A 309 -1.06 -6.73 18.47
C ALA A 309 -0.96 -8.08 17.75
N LEU A 310 -0.36 -9.06 18.41
CA LEU A 310 -0.12 -10.37 17.84
C LEU A 310 -1.16 -11.36 18.36
N THR A 311 -1.73 -12.14 17.43
CA THR A 311 -2.87 -13.03 17.69
C THR A 311 -2.48 -14.31 18.43
N ASP A 312 -1.19 -14.61 18.63
CA ASP A 312 -0.73 -15.82 19.32
C ASP A 312 -0.84 -15.74 20.86
N THR A 313 -2.02 -15.30 21.31
CA THR A 313 -2.55 -15.44 22.66
C THR A 313 -3.09 -16.84 22.93
N SER A 314 -2.89 -17.80 22.01
CA SER A 314 -3.25 -19.22 22.16
C SER A 314 -2.60 -19.86 23.40
N ASN A 315 -1.46 -19.32 23.86
CA ASN A 315 -0.77 -19.70 25.09
C ASN A 315 -1.08 -18.80 26.30
N GLY A 316 -2.17 -18.03 26.26
CA GLY A 316 -2.66 -17.26 27.42
C GLY A 316 -1.87 -16.00 27.75
N ALA A 317 -0.98 -15.53 26.86
CA ALA A 317 -0.29 -14.25 26.99
C ALA A 317 -1.17 -13.09 26.47
N GLY A 318 -2.39 -12.97 26.99
CA GLY A 318 -3.27 -11.84 26.70
C GLY A 318 -2.69 -10.50 27.21
N PHE A 319 -3.30 -9.39 26.81
CA PHE A 319 -2.93 -8.04 27.23
C PHE A 319 -2.94 -7.91 28.76
N GLY A 320 -1.76 -7.92 29.37
CA GLY A 320 -1.56 -7.75 30.81
C GLY A 320 -0.16 -8.13 31.26
N PRO A 321 0.26 -7.75 32.48
CA PRO A 321 1.52 -8.22 33.05
C PRO A 321 1.51 -9.76 33.09
N PRO A 322 2.67 -10.42 32.88
CA PRO A 322 2.79 -11.87 32.87
C PRO A 322 1.98 -12.50 34.01
N VAL A 323 1.19 -13.55 33.74
CA VAL A 323 0.36 -14.24 34.75
C VAL A 323 1.22 -14.71 35.95
N VAL A 324 2.51 -14.98 35.70
CA VAL A 324 3.53 -15.32 36.70
C VAL A 324 3.77 -14.20 37.72
N LEU A 325 3.57 -12.93 37.35
CA LEU A 325 3.67 -11.78 38.25
C LEU A 325 2.33 -11.44 38.92
N ALA A 326 1.20 -11.70 38.27
CA ALA A 326 -0.14 -11.43 38.81
C ALA A 326 -0.55 -12.43 39.92
N THR A 327 -0.09 -13.69 39.81
CA THR A 327 -0.39 -14.76 40.76
C THR A 327 0.14 -14.53 42.18
N PRO A 328 1.43 -14.20 42.42
CA PRO A 328 1.93 -13.92 43.76
C PRO A 328 1.28 -12.70 44.40
N LEU A 329 0.95 -11.67 43.61
CA LEU A 329 0.24 -10.47 44.10
C LEU A 329 -1.17 -10.82 44.58
N SER A 330 -1.88 -11.64 43.81
CA SER A 330 -3.24 -12.10 44.13
C SER A 330 -3.25 -12.97 45.40
N VAL A 331 -2.28 -13.89 45.52
CA VAL A 331 -2.11 -14.72 46.72
C VAL A 331 -1.78 -13.85 47.94
N PHE A 332 -0.90 -12.87 47.80
CA PHE A 332 -0.57 -11.94 48.88
C PHE A 332 -1.80 -11.15 49.35
N ILE A 333 -2.61 -10.64 48.42
CA ILE A 333 -3.84 -9.91 48.73
C ILE A 333 -4.84 -10.83 49.46
N ILE A 334 -5.02 -12.07 49.02
CA ILE A 334 -5.93 -13.05 49.65
C ILE A 334 -5.47 -13.36 51.08
N ILE A 335 -4.16 -13.57 51.30
CA ILE A 335 -3.60 -13.81 52.64
C ILE A 335 -3.81 -12.59 53.53
N LEU A 336 -3.62 -11.37 53.00
CA LEU A 336 -3.80 -10.14 53.75
C LEU A 336 -5.27 -9.96 54.17
N PHE A 337 -6.22 -10.18 53.25
CA PHE A 337 -7.65 -10.16 53.56
C PHE A 337 -8.05 -11.26 54.56
N GLY A 338 -7.50 -12.47 54.41
CA GLY A 338 -7.71 -13.57 55.35
C GLY A 338 -7.21 -13.24 56.76
N PHE A 339 -6.05 -12.58 56.88
CA PHE A 339 -5.50 -12.16 58.16
C PHE A 339 -6.32 -11.03 58.81
N VAL A 340 -6.78 -10.06 58.02
CA VAL A 340 -7.67 -9.00 58.48
C VAL A 340 -9.00 -9.58 58.96
N ALA A 341 -9.63 -10.46 58.17
CA ALA A 341 -10.85 -11.15 58.55
C ALA A 341 -10.66 -11.99 59.83
N TYR A 342 -9.56 -12.74 59.93
CA TYR A 342 -9.22 -13.50 61.14
C TYR A 342 -9.09 -12.60 62.37
N LYS A 343 -8.41 -11.45 62.26
CA LYS A 343 -8.28 -10.47 63.34
C LYS A 343 -9.64 -9.90 63.76
N ILE A 344 -10.51 -9.58 62.80
CA ILE A 344 -11.87 -9.09 63.07
C ILE A 344 -12.69 -10.15 63.82
N THR A 345 -12.69 -11.40 63.35
CA THR A 345 -13.41 -12.52 63.99
C THR A 345 -12.85 -12.85 65.38
N CYS A 346 -11.53 -12.78 65.57
CA CYS A 346 -10.91 -12.92 66.90
C CYS A 346 -11.27 -11.77 67.85
N GLN A 347 -11.40 -10.53 67.35
CA GLN A 347 -11.86 -9.41 68.17
C GLN A 347 -13.34 -9.54 68.55
N GLN A 348 -14.20 -9.94 67.61
CA GLN A 348 -15.63 -10.16 67.88
C GLN A 348 -15.85 -11.31 68.88
N SER A 349 -15.13 -12.42 68.75
CA SER A 349 -15.18 -13.53 69.72
C SER A 349 -14.61 -13.17 71.09
N ARG A 350 -13.58 -12.30 71.16
CA ARG A 350 -13.11 -11.72 72.44
C ARG A 350 -14.18 -10.82 73.08
N LYS A 351 -14.88 -9.99 72.30
CA LYS A 351 -16.00 -9.16 72.80
C LYS A 351 -17.18 -10.04 73.27
N ALA A 352 -17.48 -11.13 72.56
CA ALA A 352 -18.51 -12.09 72.97
C ALA A 352 -18.17 -12.83 74.28
N LYS A 353 -16.88 -13.17 74.51
CA LYS A 353 -16.42 -13.78 75.77
C LYS A 353 -16.46 -12.81 76.97
N VAL A 354 -16.31 -11.51 76.74
CA VAL A 354 -16.47 -10.48 77.79
C VAL A 354 -17.94 -10.26 78.15
N SER A 355 -18.87 -10.44 77.20
CA SER A 355 -20.31 -10.27 77.44
C SER A 355 -21.00 -11.47 78.12
N ALA A 356 -20.34 -12.63 78.23
CA ALA A 356 -20.88 -13.85 78.83
C ALA A 356 -20.57 -14.01 80.34
N GLY A 357 -19.90 -13.03 80.96
CA GLY A 357 -19.40 -13.07 82.34
C GLY A 357 -20.27 -12.37 83.39
N THR A 358 -21.54 -12.05 83.14
CA THR A 358 -22.40 -11.41 84.15
C THR A 358 -23.84 -11.88 84.03
N THR A 359 -24.25 -12.77 84.94
CA THR A 359 -25.66 -13.10 85.15
C THR A 359 -26.04 -12.80 86.59
N ARG A 360 -27.04 -11.91 86.78
CA ARG A 360 -28.34 -12.18 87.43
C ARG A 360 -28.83 -11.03 88.32
N SER A 361 -30.01 -10.48 88.02
CA SER A 361 -31.16 -10.46 88.95
C SER A 361 -32.46 -10.07 88.24
N ARG A 362 -33.55 -10.65 88.75
CA ARG A 362 -34.94 -10.64 88.28
C ARG A 362 -35.66 -9.31 88.52
N GLY A 363 -36.70 -9.05 87.73
CA GLY A 363 -37.99 -8.64 88.31
C GLY A 363 -38.86 -7.66 87.52
N PHE A 364 -39.92 -8.21 86.92
CA PHE A 364 -41.31 -7.72 86.97
C PHE A 364 -41.81 -6.53 86.11
N ILE A 365 -42.89 -6.84 85.36
CA ILE A 365 -44.17 -6.11 85.15
C ILE A 365 -44.52 -5.60 83.73
N LYS A 366 -45.65 -6.16 83.23
CA LYS A 366 -46.75 -5.69 82.34
C LYS A 366 -46.48 -5.01 80.98
N LEU A 367 -47.01 -5.70 79.95
CA LEU A 367 -48.02 -5.25 78.98
C LEU A 367 -48.37 -3.75 78.95
N GLN A 368 -48.21 -3.11 77.78
CA GLN A 368 -49.33 -2.51 77.04
C GLN A 368 -48.98 -2.24 75.57
N MET A 369 -49.96 -2.52 74.69
CA MET A 369 -50.06 -2.06 73.30
C MET A 369 -50.19 -0.53 73.25
N ASP A 370 -49.64 0.12 72.22
CA ASP A 370 -50.43 0.74 71.14
C ASP A 370 -49.54 1.58 70.20
N ASP A 371 -50.10 1.79 68.99
CA ASP A 371 -49.84 2.83 67.99
C ASP A 371 -48.83 2.59 66.84
N ILE A 372 -49.44 2.18 65.73
CA ILE A 372 -49.08 2.46 64.33
C ILE A 372 -49.37 3.96 64.05
N PRO A 373 -48.58 4.64 63.20
CA PRO A 373 -49.16 5.01 61.90
C PRO A 373 -48.26 4.72 60.69
N MET A 374 -48.91 4.11 59.69
CA MET A 374 -48.74 4.28 58.23
C MET A 374 -48.57 5.78 57.87
N SER A 375 -47.85 6.21 56.82
CA SER A 375 -48.20 5.97 55.41
C SER A 375 -47.27 6.75 54.44
N ILE A 376 -46.90 6.12 53.30
CA ILE A 376 -47.08 6.58 51.88
C ILE A 376 -46.25 7.82 51.42
N SER A 377 -45.64 7.97 50.22
CA SER A 377 -45.76 7.41 48.85
C SER A 377 -44.49 7.69 48.02
N ALA A 378 -44.28 6.88 46.97
CA ALA A 378 -43.33 7.01 45.85
C ALA A 378 -43.85 8.00 44.74
N PRO A 379 -43.49 7.88 43.44
CA PRO A 379 -42.22 7.92 42.69
C PRO A 379 -42.23 9.01 41.56
N ASP A 380 -41.14 9.19 40.79
CA ASP A 380 -41.06 9.61 39.36
C ASP A 380 -39.65 10.13 39.04
N ASP A 381 -39.10 10.16 37.82
CA ASP A 381 -39.32 9.48 36.54
C ASP A 381 -38.06 9.76 35.67
N ARG A 382 -38.01 9.18 34.47
CA ARG A 382 -36.90 9.18 33.50
C ARG A 382 -36.53 10.54 32.86
N VAL A 383 -35.38 10.49 32.15
CA VAL A 383 -35.03 11.07 30.82
C VAL A 383 -33.85 12.07 30.82
N ALA A 384 -32.74 11.66 30.21
CA ALA A 384 -32.10 12.27 29.02
C ALA A 384 -30.84 11.46 28.64
#